data_AF-A0A2P5B4X0-F1
#
_entry.id   AF-A0A2P5B4X0-F1
#
_cell.length_a   1.000
_cell.length_b   1.000
_cell.length_c   1.000
_cell.angle_alpha   90.00
_cell.angle_beta   90.00
_cell.angle_gamma   90.00
#
_symmetry.space_group_name_H-M   'P 1'
#
loop_
_entity.id
_entity.type
_entity.pdbx_description
1 polymer ?
#
loop_
_entity_poly.entity_id
_entity_poly.type
_entity_poly.pdbx_seq_one_letter_code
_entity_poly.pdbx_strand_id
1 'polypeptide(L)' 'MELADKAVGFLLSLISLSIFTYYTFWVIILPFVDSDHFIQQYFLPQEYAILIPVFAGVVLLCFLSIFIGSVMLKTKRKKA' A
#
# COMPACT_ATOMS: atom_id res chain seq x y z
N MET A 1 17.53 8.03 -23.87
CA MET A 1 16.91 8.39 -22.59
C MET A 1 15.39 8.25 -22.70
N GLU A 2 14.73 8.94 -23.65
CA GLU A 2 13.25 8.85 -23.85
C GLU A 2 12.65 7.42 -23.95
N LEU A 3 13.29 6.50 -24.67
CA LEU A 3 12.75 5.13 -24.82
C LEU A 3 12.86 4.31 -23.53
N ALA A 4 13.94 4.50 -22.77
CA ALA A 4 14.13 3.83 -21.49
C ALA A 4 13.13 4.36 -20.46
N ASP A 5 12.93 5.67 -20.41
CA ASP A 5 11.94 6.30 -19.51
C ASP A 5 10.51 5.83 -19.84
N LYS A 6 10.16 5.73 -21.13
CA LYS A 6 8.87 5.17 -21.59
C LYS A 6 8.71 3.70 -21.22
N ALA A 7 9.76 2.89 -21.37
CA ALA A 7 9.72 1.47 -21.01
C ALA A 7 9.52 1.29 -19.49
N VAL A 8 10.22 2.06 -18.66
CA VAL A 8 10.05 2.02 -17.19
C VAL A 8 8.64 2.46 -16.81
N GLY A 9 8.13 3.55 -17.40
CA GLY A 9 6.76 4.01 -17.15
C GLY A 9 5.71 2.96 -17.52
N PHE A 10 5.88 2.29 -18.66
CA PHE A 10 5.01 1.20 -19.08
C PHE A 10 5.07 0.01 -18.11
N LEU A 11 6.27 -0.42 -17.69
CA LEU A 11 6.44 -1.50 -16.72
C LEU A 11 5.80 -1.17 -15.37
N LEU A 12 6.04 0.02 -14.84
CA LEU A 12 5.43 0.49 -13.60
C LEU A 12 3.90 0.51 -13.70
N SER A 13 3.36 0.96 -14.83
CA SER A 13 1.92 0.99 -15.07
C SER A 13 1.33 -0.42 -15.14
N LEU A 14 1.99 -1.35 -15.83
CA LEU A 14 1.54 -2.74 -15.94
C LEU A 14 1.56 -3.45 -14.58
N ILE A 15 2.63 -3.24 -13.79
CA ILE A 15 2.75 -3.77 -12.42
C ILE A 15 1.65 -3.18 -11.54
N SER A 16 1.46 -1.86 -11.58
CA SER A 16 0.43 -1.16 -10.82
C SER A 16 -0.96 -1.69 -11.14
N LEU A 17 -1.29 -1.84 -12.43
CA LEU A 17 -2.56 -2.38 -12.88
C LEU A 17 -2.77 -3.81 -12.39
N SER A 18 -1.75 -4.65 -12.48
CA SER A 18 -1.80 -6.04 -12.03
C SER A 18 -2.08 -6.15 -10.52
N ILE A 19 -1.37 -5.37 -9.71
CA ILE A 19 -1.56 -5.32 -8.26
C ILE A 19 -2.95 -4.77 -7.93
N PHE A 20 -3.37 -3.70 -8.59
CA PHE A 20 -4.69 -3.10 -8.40
C PHE A 20 -5.81 -4.08 -8.70
N THR A 21 -5.73 -4.81 -9.82
CA THR A 21 -6.70 -5.85 -10.16
C THR A 21 -6.70 -6.95 -9.11
N TYR A 22 -5.55 -7.53 -8.75
CA TYR A 22 -5.48 -8.57 -7.72
C TYR A 22 -6.14 -8.13 -6.41
N TYR A 23 -5.80 -6.92 -5.95
CA TYR A 23 -6.33 -6.38 -4.70
C TYR A 23 -7.83 -6.03 -4.80
N THR A 24 -8.31 -5.58 -5.96
CA THR A 24 -9.74 -5.31 -6.20
C THR A 24 -10.56 -6.61 -6.11
N PHE A 25 -10.10 -7.68 -6.77
CA PHE A 25 -10.75 -8.99 -6.66
C PHE A 25 -10.72 -9.50 -5.23
N TRP A 26 -9.59 -9.32 -4.54
CA TRP A 26 -9.42 -9.75 -3.17
C TRP A 26 -10.38 -9.04 -2.20
N VAL A 27 -10.49 -7.71 -2.28
CA VAL A 27 -11.31 -6.91 -1.35
C VAL A 27 -12.79 -6.95 -1.71
N ILE A 28 -13.12 -6.84 -3.00
CA ILE A 28 -14.51 -6.64 -3.44
C ILE A 28 -15.17 -7.97 -3.74
N ILE A 29 -14.49 -8.91 -4.41
CA ILE A 29 -15.15 -10.12 -4.94
C ILE A 29 -15.09 -11.28 -3.94
N LEU A 30 -13.94 -11.51 -3.30
CA LEU A 30 -13.76 -12.60 -2.33
C LEU A 30 -14.82 -12.67 -1.20
N PRO A 31 -15.31 -11.56 -0.59
CA PRO A 31 -16.35 -11.65 0.46
C PRO A 31 -17.69 -12.23 -0.02
N PHE A 32 -17.92 -12.29 -1.32
CA PHE A 32 -19.13 -12.88 -1.90
C PHE A 32 -18.92 -14.33 -2.36
N VAL A 33 -17.72 -14.89 -2.16
CA VAL A 33 -17.36 -16.26 -2.55
C VAL A 33 -17.38 -17.15 -1.31
N ASP A 34 -18.00 -18.33 -1.44
CA ASP A 34 -18.09 -19.32 -0.35
C ASP A 34 -16.71 -19.72 0.18
N SER A 35 -16.65 -19.97 1.49
CA SER A 35 -15.41 -20.32 2.20
C SER A 35 -14.76 -21.63 1.75
N ASP A 36 -15.55 -22.55 1.19
CA ASP A 36 -15.07 -23.84 0.68
C ASP A 36 -14.66 -23.77 -0.80
N HIS A 37 -14.74 -22.59 -1.42
CA HIS A 37 -14.39 -22.46 -2.83
C HIS A 37 -12.87 -22.44 -3.03
N PHE A 38 -12.39 -23.23 -3.99
CA PHE A 38 -10.97 -23.34 -4.31
C PHE A 38 -10.30 -21.99 -4.60
N ILE A 39 -11.06 -20.97 -5.02
CA ILE A 39 -10.54 -19.62 -5.30
C ILE A 39 -9.92 -18.99 -4.05
N GLN A 40 -10.41 -19.32 -2.85
CA GLN A 40 -9.91 -18.77 -1.59
C GLN A 40 -8.43 -19.09 -1.34
N GLN A 41 -7.90 -20.19 -1.91
CA GLN A 41 -6.49 -20.58 -1.74
C GLN A 41 -5.50 -19.64 -2.48
N TYR A 42 -5.98 -18.85 -3.45
CA TYR A 42 -5.15 -17.90 -4.18
C TYR A 42 -5.06 -16.52 -3.51
N PHE A 43 -5.84 -16.32 -2.45
CA PHE A 43 -5.91 -15.07 -1.70
C PHE A 43 -5.50 -15.30 -0.26
N LEU A 44 -4.97 -14.27 0.39
CA LEU A 44 -4.79 -14.31 1.84
C LEU A 44 -6.16 -14.26 2.53
N PRO A 45 -6.24 -14.68 3.81
CA PRO A 45 -7.46 -14.55 4.59
C PRO A 45 -7.99 -13.11 4.56
N GLN A 46 -9.32 -12.97 4.52
CA GLN A 46 -10.01 -11.70 4.29
C GLN A 46 -9.61 -10.60 5.29
N GLU A 47 -9.27 -10.95 6.52
CA GLU A 47 -8.81 -10.02 7.55
C GLU A 47 -7.58 -9.21 7.11
N TYR A 48 -6.67 -9.84 6.36
CA TYR A 48 -5.47 -9.18 5.86
C TYR A 48 -5.77 -8.15 4.78
N ALA A 49 -6.88 -8.31 4.04
CA ALA A 49 -7.28 -7.36 3.04
C ALA A 49 -7.48 -5.97 3.65
N ILE A 50 -8.02 -5.89 4.89
CA ILE A 50 -8.22 -4.63 5.62
C ILE A 50 -6.99 -4.27 6.46
N LEU A 51 -6.35 -5.26 7.07
CA LEU A 51 -5.19 -5.05 7.95
C LEU A 51 -4.03 -4.35 7.23
N ILE A 52 -3.74 -4.74 5.97
CA ILE A 52 -2.60 -4.22 5.22
C ILE A 52 -2.68 -2.69 4.99
N PRO A 53 -3.78 -2.13 4.43
CA PRO A 53 -3.93 -0.67 4.31
C PRO A 53 -3.91 0.07 5.65
N VAL A 54 -4.58 -0.50 6.67
CA VAL A 54 -4.63 0.11 8.00
C VAL A 54 -3.23 0.20 8.59
N PHE A 55 -2.47 -0.89 8.54
CA PHE A 55 -1.09 -0.93 9.01
C PHE A 55 -0.21 0.07 8.25
N ALA A 56 -0.30 0.10 6.91
CA ALA A 56 0.43 1.06 6.10
C ALA A 56 0.10 2.52 6.46
N GLY A 57 -1.18 2.82 6.69
CA GLY A 57 -1.64 4.14 7.13
C GLY A 57 -1.09 4.52 8.51
N VAL A 58 -1.13 3.60 9.48
CA VAL A 58 -0.57 3.82 10.83
C VAL A 58 0.93 4.06 10.75
N VAL A 59 1.68 3.25 10.00
CA VAL A 59 3.12 3.42 9.81
C VAL A 59 3.44 4.80 9.20
N LEU A 60 2.70 5.21 8.18
CA LEU A 60 2.85 6.53 7.57
C LEU A 60 2.57 7.66 8.57
N LEU A 61 1.51 7.56 9.35
CA LEU A 61 1.17 8.54 10.38
C LEU A 61 2.24 8.64 11.47
N CYS A 62 2.74 7.50 11.95
CA CYS A 62 3.84 7.46 12.91
C CYS A 62 5.10 8.13 12.31
N PHE A 63 5.44 7.79 11.07
CA PHE A 63 6.57 8.38 10.37
C PHE A 63 6.45 9.91 10.25
N LEU A 64 5.30 10.41 9.81
CA LEU A 64 5.03 11.85 9.72
C LEU A 64 5.10 12.54 11.09
N SER A 65 4.52 11.92 12.12
CA SER A 65 4.54 12.46 13.49
C SER A 65 5.98 12.60 14.02
N ILE A 66 6.81 11.57 13.82
CA ILE A 66 8.23 11.58 14.21
C ILE A 66 8.99 12.64 13.42
N PHE A 67 8.76 12.73 12.11
CA PHE A 67 9.41 13.70 11.24
C PHE A 67 9.10 15.14 11.69
N ILE A 68 7.81 15.47 11.88
CA ILE A 68 7.38 16.79 12.34
C ILE A 68 7.97 17.09 13.72
N GLY A 69 7.88 16.15 14.67
CA GLY A 69 8.46 16.31 16.01
C GLY A 69 9.97 16.58 15.96
N SER A 70 10.71 15.85 15.12
CA SER A 70 12.15 16.04 14.93
C SER A 70 12.49 17.43 14.38
N VAL A 71 11.73 17.92 13.40
CA VAL A 71 11.89 19.28 12.82
C VAL A 71 11.59 20.37 13.86
N MET A 72 10.55 20.19 14.67
CA MET A 72 10.19 21.13 15.74
C MET A 72 11.28 21.22 16.81
N LEU A 73 11.82 20.08 17.24
CA LEU A 73 12.91 20.01 18.22
C LEU A 73 14.20 20.68 17.70
N LYS A 74 14.56 20.44 16.43
CA LYS A 74 15.71 21.11 15.80
C LYS A 74 15.52 22.62 15.69
N THR A 75 14.30 23.07 15.38
CA THR A 75 13.99 24.51 15.27
C THR A 75 14.11 25.22 16.62
N LYS A 76 13.65 24.61 17.72
CA LYS A 76 13.80 25.20 19.06
C LYS A 76 15.27 25.31 19.49
N ARG A 77 16.11 24.32 19.17
CA ARG A 77 17.56 24.36 19.47
C ARG A 77 18.35 25.43 18.70
N LYS A 78 17.83 25.96 17.58
CA LYS A 78 18.47 27.06 16.83
C LYS A 78 18.05 28.45 17.31
N LYS A 79 16.97 28.56 18.08
CA LYS A 79 16.48 29.83 18.64
C LYS A 79 16.99 30.11 20.06
N ALA A 80 17.52 29.10 20.74
CA ALA A 80 18.14 29.21 22.06
C ALA A 80 19.64 29.46 21.92
#